data_AF-A0A838HX27-F1
#
_entry.id   AF-A0A838HX27-F1
#
_cell.length_a   1.000
_cell.length_b   1.000
_cell.length_c   1.000
_cell.angle_alpha   90.00
_cell.angle_beta   90.00
_cell.angle_gamma   90.00
#
_symmetry.space_group_name_H-M   'P 1'
#
loop_
_entity.id
_entity.type
_entity.pdbx_description
1 polymer ?
#
loop_
_entity_poly.entity_id
_entity_poly.type
_entity_poly.pdbx_seq_one_letter_code
_entity_poly.pdbx_strand_id
1 'polypeptide(L)'
;MTTTLLGEPRAGAALPSPARERWQPLRGGLLNLYRYDYEEFRYEQGHLLLRGNNGTGKSRVLALQLPFLLDGEVAPHRVEPDGDPAKRIEWNLLLGKHSDRLGYTWLEFGRRDDDGTEHYRTLGCGLHAVAGRGLAGKWFFVTDQRVGDDLFLQTPGGNAITRARLAEAIGDRGEVFPTAAAYRRSVDRELFRLGEHRYDALVNLLIQLRQPQLSRQLDERKLSAALSEALAPPSAAIIADVAESFRSLESERAALDNLAAASRGVATFLGEYRTYVRIAARRRAAAVTKHNGEYETTMRKLRGAETDRDTATVELAGLVERLEALAVAERAAETAVTTLADSPQMRDAQALDRARGQAHERAAEAARAEAERAHADDRLQARQAAATAA
;
A
#
# COMPACT_ATOMS: atom_id res chain seq x y z
N MET A 1 36.49 -73.94 -30.49
CA MET A 1 37.53 -72.90 -30.63
C MET A 1 37.53 -72.06 -29.37
N THR A 2 38.69 -72.04 -28.72
CA THR A 2 38.92 -71.69 -27.32
C THR A 2 38.70 -70.19 -27.07
N THR A 3 37.59 -69.85 -26.42
CA THR A 3 37.33 -68.50 -25.91
C THR A 3 38.06 -68.35 -24.58
N THR A 4 39.06 -67.49 -24.55
CA THR A 4 39.73 -67.03 -23.32
C THR A 4 38.69 -66.53 -22.34
N LEU A 5 38.53 -67.27 -21.24
CA LEU A 5 37.61 -67.00 -20.15
C LEU A 5 37.88 -65.60 -19.59
N LEU A 6 36.82 -64.79 -19.58
CA LEU A 6 36.66 -63.68 -18.63
C LEU A 6 36.83 -64.24 -17.22
N GLY A 7 37.54 -63.48 -16.38
CA GLY A 7 38.21 -63.94 -15.17
C GLY A 7 37.40 -64.88 -14.28
N GLU A 8 38.06 -65.95 -13.83
CA GLU A 8 37.59 -66.77 -12.74
C GLU A 8 37.25 -65.90 -11.51
N PRO A 9 36.23 -66.26 -10.71
CA PRO A 9 35.94 -65.60 -9.45
C PRO A 9 37.18 -65.72 -8.56
N ARG A 10 37.86 -64.59 -8.29
CA ARG A 10 38.93 -64.55 -7.29
C ARG A 10 38.32 -64.74 -5.91
N ALA A 11 38.17 -66.00 -5.49
CA ALA A 11 38.02 -66.36 -4.09
C ALA A 11 39.19 -65.71 -3.31
N GLY A 12 38.88 -64.72 -2.48
CA GLY A 12 39.86 -64.00 -1.65
C GLY A 12 40.20 -62.56 -2.07
N ALA A 13 39.58 -61.99 -3.11
CA ALA A 13 39.76 -60.57 -3.41
C ALA A 13 38.88 -59.69 -2.50
N ALA A 14 39.51 -58.91 -1.61
CA ALA A 14 38.84 -57.94 -0.74
C ALA A 14 37.79 -57.12 -1.48
N LEU A 15 36.69 -56.81 -0.78
CA LEU A 15 35.61 -55.99 -1.33
C LEU A 15 36.14 -54.55 -1.56
N PRO A 16 35.70 -53.85 -2.61
CA PRO A 16 36.14 -52.48 -2.89
C PRO A 16 35.72 -51.53 -1.77
N SER A 17 36.59 -50.61 -1.40
CA SER A 17 36.32 -49.52 -0.46
C SER A 17 36.01 -48.22 -1.20
N PRO A 18 35.17 -47.33 -0.63
CA PRO A 18 34.93 -46.01 -1.18
C PRO A 18 36.15 -45.08 -1.06
N ALA A 19 36.34 -44.26 -2.09
CA ALA A 19 37.46 -43.31 -2.17
C ALA A 19 37.01 -41.84 -2.24
N ARG A 20 35.70 -41.57 -2.14
CA ARG A 20 35.10 -40.25 -2.34
C ARG A 20 34.09 -39.95 -1.24
N GLU A 21 33.96 -38.68 -0.88
CA GLU A 21 32.90 -38.17 0.03
C GLU A 21 31.49 -38.30 -0.56
N ARG A 22 31.38 -38.27 -1.89
CA ARG A 22 30.12 -38.49 -2.61
C ARG A 22 29.90 -39.98 -2.87
N TRP A 23 28.62 -40.37 -2.87
CA TRP A 23 28.22 -41.72 -3.28
C TRP A 23 28.76 -42.07 -4.66
N GLN A 24 29.49 -43.17 -4.74
CA GLN A 24 30.01 -43.75 -5.98
C GLN A 24 29.62 -45.22 -6.07
N PRO A 25 29.25 -45.74 -7.25
CA PRO A 25 29.05 -47.17 -7.41
C PRO A 25 30.40 -47.88 -7.23
N LEU A 26 30.41 -48.94 -6.44
CA LEU A 26 31.59 -49.76 -6.16
C LEU A 26 31.53 -51.09 -6.90
N ARG A 27 30.33 -51.65 -7.01
CA ARG A 27 30.07 -52.95 -7.60
C ARG A 27 28.59 -53.10 -7.88
N GLY A 28 28.24 -53.98 -8.80
CA GLY A 28 26.88 -54.44 -8.99
C GLY A 28 26.88 -55.86 -9.48
N GLY A 29 25.74 -56.53 -9.42
CA GLY A 29 25.68 -57.92 -9.85
C GLY A 29 24.34 -58.32 -10.43
N LEU A 30 24.37 -59.47 -11.10
CA LEU A 30 23.23 -60.14 -11.70
C LEU A 30 23.19 -61.59 -11.23
N LEU A 31 22.04 -62.02 -10.73
CA LEU A 31 21.76 -63.40 -10.33
C LEU A 31 20.56 -63.88 -11.12
N ASN A 32 20.72 -64.98 -11.86
CA ASN A 32 19.67 -65.58 -12.69
C ASN A 32 18.99 -64.59 -13.67
N LEU A 33 19.75 -63.59 -14.13
CA LEU A 33 19.27 -62.56 -15.06
C LEU A 33 20.08 -62.59 -16.34
N TYR A 34 19.37 -62.61 -17.45
CA TYR A 34 19.93 -62.91 -18.76
C TYR A 34 20.80 -64.18 -18.69
N ARG A 35 21.82 -64.28 -19.53
CA ARG A 35 22.75 -65.43 -19.55
C ARG A 35 23.72 -65.45 -18.36
N TYR A 36 23.44 -64.70 -17.28
CA TYR A 36 24.25 -64.65 -16.07
C TYR A 36 23.57 -65.44 -14.95
N ASP A 37 24.22 -66.49 -14.49
CA ASP A 37 23.74 -67.27 -13.34
C ASP A 37 24.13 -66.56 -12.03
N TYR A 38 25.39 -66.16 -11.88
CA TYR A 38 25.86 -65.23 -10.84
C TYR A 38 27.07 -64.46 -11.37
N GLU A 39 26.94 -63.15 -11.57
CA GLU A 39 28.01 -62.29 -12.11
C GLU A 39 28.14 -61.02 -11.27
N GLU A 40 29.37 -60.65 -10.92
CA GLU A 40 29.71 -59.40 -10.21
C GLU A 40 30.57 -58.50 -11.10
N PHE A 41 30.17 -57.26 -11.25
CA PHE A 41 30.90 -56.20 -11.93
C PHE A 41 31.47 -55.24 -10.90
N ARG A 42 32.79 -55.06 -10.88
CA ARG A 42 33.47 -54.08 -10.02
C ARG A 42 33.65 -52.76 -10.77
N TYR A 43 33.35 -51.66 -10.10
CA TYR A 43 33.51 -50.31 -10.63
C TYR A 43 34.85 -49.76 -10.15
N GLU A 44 35.58 -49.11 -11.05
CA GLU A 44 36.82 -48.42 -10.74
C GLU A 44 36.51 -46.93 -10.58
N GLN A 45 36.59 -46.42 -9.35
CA GLN A 45 36.28 -45.02 -9.02
C GLN A 45 34.92 -44.53 -9.56
N GLY A 46 33.91 -45.40 -9.51
CA GLY A 46 32.57 -45.13 -10.03
C GLY A 46 32.37 -45.39 -11.52
N HIS A 47 33.38 -45.91 -12.24
CA HIS A 47 33.31 -46.19 -13.67
C HIS A 47 33.30 -47.69 -13.96
N LEU A 48 32.51 -48.11 -14.95
CA LEU A 48 32.46 -49.48 -15.45
C LEU A 48 32.73 -49.49 -16.95
N LEU A 49 33.69 -50.31 -17.39
CA LEU A 49 34.01 -50.51 -18.79
C LEU A 49 33.71 -51.96 -19.20
N LEU A 50 32.70 -52.16 -20.04
CA LEU A 50 32.36 -53.46 -20.61
C LEU A 50 32.96 -53.58 -22.02
N ARG A 51 33.91 -54.51 -22.21
CA ARG A 51 34.51 -54.84 -23.52
C ARG A 51 34.09 -56.23 -23.97
N GLY A 52 33.95 -56.41 -25.29
CA GLY A 52 33.57 -57.68 -25.90
C GLY A 52 32.89 -57.49 -27.25
N ASN A 53 32.64 -58.58 -27.97
CA ASN A 53 32.01 -58.55 -29.30
C ASN A 53 30.53 -58.14 -29.22
N ASN A 54 29.92 -57.73 -30.34
CA ASN A 54 28.48 -57.46 -30.38
C ASN A 54 27.68 -58.73 -30.02
N GLY A 55 26.57 -58.57 -29.31
CA GLY A 55 25.72 -59.70 -28.88
C GLY A 55 26.17 -60.43 -27.60
N THR A 56 27.25 -59.99 -26.94
CA THR A 56 27.77 -60.61 -25.69
C THR A 56 27.06 -60.18 -24.41
N GLY A 57 25.98 -59.38 -24.49
CA GLY A 57 25.21 -58.95 -23.32
C GLY A 57 25.65 -57.64 -22.66
N LYS A 58 26.69 -56.95 -23.16
CA LYS A 58 27.18 -55.68 -22.60
C LYS A 58 26.09 -54.62 -22.36
N SER A 59 25.28 -54.35 -23.38
CA SER A 59 24.16 -53.41 -23.28
C SER A 59 23.06 -53.91 -22.34
N ARG A 60 22.97 -55.23 -22.14
CA ARG A 60 21.99 -55.87 -21.24
C ARG A 60 22.35 -55.67 -19.78
N VAL A 61 23.63 -55.76 -19.45
CA VAL A 61 24.14 -55.47 -18.10
C VAL A 61 23.78 -54.04 -17.71
N LEU A 62 24.08 -53.07 -18.58
CA LEU A 62 23.73 -51.66 -18.33
C LEU A 62 22.21 -51.47 -18.21
N ALA A 63 21.43 -52.05 -19.12
CA ALA A 63 19.97 -51.96 -19.10
C ALA A 63 19.35 -52.48 -17.78
N LEU A 64 19.91 -53.56 -17.22
CA LEU A 64 19.43 -54.22 -16.01
C LEU A 64 20.00 -53.64 -14.71
N GLN A 65 20.89 -52.64 -14.77
CA GLN A 65 21.48 -52.00 -13.59
C GLN A 65 21.16 -50.50 -13.54
N LEU A 66 21.69 -49.69 -14.44
CA LEU A 66 21.51 -48.23 -14.43
C LEU A 66 20.95 -47.72 -15.76
N PRO A 67 19.89 -46.88 -15.76
CA PRO A 67 19.20 -46.28 -14.62
C PRO A 67 18.13 -47.17 -13.94
N PHE A 68 17.95 -48.44 -14.34
CA PHE A 68 16.85 -49.28 -13.84
C PHE A 68 16.75 -49.33 -12.31
N LEU A 69 17.86 -49.51 -11.59
CA LEU A 69 17.88 -49.54 -10.13
C LEU A 69 17.69 -48.17 -9.48
N LEU A 70 17.80 -47.06 -10.21
CA LEU A 70 17.37 -45.74 -9.71
C LEU A 70 15.88 -45.52 -9.98
N ASP A 71 15.35 -46.09 -11.05
CA ASP A 71 13.98 -45.85 -11.49
C ASP A 71 12.95 -46.81 -10.90
N GLY A 72 13.26 -48.10 -10.84
CA GLY A 72 12.33 -49.15 -10.42
C GLY A 72 11.19 -49.44 -11.41
N GLU A 73 11.17 -48.82 -12.60
CA GLU A 73 10.19 -49.14 -13.64
C GLU A 73 10.71 -50.23 -14.57
N VAL A 74 9.89 -51.27 -14.76
CA VAL A 74 10.20 -52.45 -15.57
C VAL A 74 9.63 -52.36 -16.98
N ALA A 75 8.88 -51.30 -17.29
CA ALA A 75 8.32 -51.07 -18.60
C ALA A 75 9.44 -51.07 -19.67
N PRO A 76 9.24 -51.76 -20.82
CA PRO A 76 10.28 -51.89 -21.84
C PRO A 76 10.90 -50.56 -22.28
N HIS A 77 10.08 -49.52 -22.46
CA HIS A 77 10.55 -48.19 -22.85
C HIS A 77 11.47 -47.49 -21.81
N ARG A 78 11.51 -47.96 -20.56
CA ARG A 78 12.39 -47.45 -19.50
C ARG A 78 13.58 -48.35 -19.20
N VAL A 79 13.47 -49.66 -19.42
CA VAL A 79 14.58 -50.60 -19.22
C VAL A 79 15.46 -50.73 -20.46
N GLU A 80 14.84 -50.81 -21.64
CA GLU A 80 15.53 -51.08 -22.90
C GLU A 80 16.13 -49.81 -23.50
N PRO A 81 17.42 -49.79 -23.87
CA PRO A 81 18.06 -48.62 -24.48
C PRO A 81 17.41 -48.16 -25.79
N ASP A 82 16.85 -49.08 -26.59
CA ASP A 82 16.12 -48.77 -27.82
C ASP A 82 14.60 -48.70 -27.64
N GLY A 83 14.11 -48.89 -26.40
CA GLY A 83 12.71 -48.79 -26.05
C GLY A 83 11.78 -49.80 -26.73
N ASP A 84 12.33 -50.88 -27.29
CA ASP A 84 11.57 -51.88 -28.05
C ASP A 84 10.55 -52.59 -27.14
N PRO A 85 9.23 -52.43 -27.39
CA PRO A 85 8.18 -53.03 -26.57
C PRO A 85 8.18 -54.57 -26.61
N ALA A 86 8.80 -55.19 -27.63
CA ALA A 86 8.91 -56.63 -27.73
C ALA A 86 9.91 -57.22 -26.70
N LYS A 87 10.85 -56.42 -26.20
CA LYS A 87 11.88 -56.85 -25.24
C LYS A 87 11.40 -56.70 -23.81
N ARG A 88 10.45 -57.56 -23.44
CA ARG A 88 9.86 -57.56 -22.09
C ARG A 88 10.85 -58.04 -21.03
N ILE A 89 10.74 -57.50 -19.82
CA ILE A 89 11.66 -57.77 -18.70
C ILE A 89 11.74 -59.27 -18.35
N GLU A 90 10.63 -60.00 -18.44
CA GLU A 90 10.54 -61.43 -18.12
C GLU A 90 11.38 -62.31 -19.05
N TRP A 91 11.65 -61.86 -20.29
CA TRP A 91 12.50 -62.61 -21.20
C TRP A 91 13.93 -62.71 -20.65
N ASN A 92 14.38 -61.71 -19.88
CA ASN A 92 15.67 -61.76 -19.20
C ASN A 92 15.74 -62.87 -18.17
N LEU A 93 14.62 -63.26 -17.58
CA LEU A 93 14.59 -64.33 -16.60
C LEU A 93 14.44 -65.68 -17.32
N LEU A 94 13.41 -65.80 -18.16
CA LEU A 94 12.97 -67.07 -18.71
C LEU A 94 13.86 -67.58 -19.85
N LEU A 95 14.40 -66.68 -20.68
CA LEU A 95 15.23 -66.98 -21.85
C LEU A 95 14.62 -68.01 -22.82
N GLY A 96 13.30 -68.24 -22.76
CA GLY A 96 12.61 -69.31 -23.50
C GLY A 96 12.97 -70.74 -23.05
N LYS A 97 13.75 -70.90 -21.97
CA LYS A 97 14.22 -72.20 -21.46
C LYS A 97 13.72 -72.55 -20.06
N HIS A 98 13.31 -71.55 -19.27
CA HIS A 98 12.81 -71.75 -17.91
C HIS A 98 11.30 -71.52 -17.86
N SER A 99 10.59 -72.38 -17.12
CA SER A 99 9.15 -72.26 -16.87
C SER A 99 8.83 -71.34 -15.68
N ASP A 100 9.73 -71.26 -14.69
CA ASP A 100 9.65 -70.41 -13.51
C ASP A 100 11.08 -70.03 -13.12
N ARG A 101 11.36 -68.72 -12.95
CA ARG A 101 12.68 -68.26 -12.53
C ARG A 101 12.59 -67.01 -11.66
N LEU A 102 13.39 -67.00 -10.60
CA LEU A 102 13.65 -65.88 -9.71
C LEU A 102 15.08 -65.39 -9.91
N GLY A 103 15.25 -64.08 -10.11
CA GLY A 103 16.55 -63.44 -10.28
C GLY A 103 16.63 -62.10 -9.57
N TYR A 104 17.86 -61.62 -9.42
CA TYR A 104 18.18 -60.37 -8.74
C TYR A 104 19.17 -59.55 -9.55
N THR A 105 18.98 -58.23 -9.53
CA THR A 105 19.99 -57.24 -9.93
C THR A 105 20.23 -56.31 -8.75
N TRP A 106 21.48 -55.92 -8.53
CA TRP A 106 21.84 -55.06 -7.41
C TRP A 106 23.04 -54.18 -7.76
N LEU A 107 23.17 -53.08 -7.03
CA LEU A 107 24.24 -52.10 -7.15
C LEU A 107 24.58 -51.57 -5.75
N GLU A 108 25.85 -51.69 -5.38
CA GLU A 108 26.40 -51.16 -4.14
C GLU A 108 27.06 -49.82 -4.41
N PHE A 109 26.71 -48.84 -3.58
CA PHE A 109 27.33 -47.54 -3.51
C PHE A 109 28.13 -47.43 -2.22
N GLY A 110 29.22 -46.68 -2.29
CA GLY A 110 29.97 -46.30 -1.11
C GLY A 110 30.33 -44.83 -1.12
N ARG A 111 30.52 -44.28 0.07
CA ARG A 111 31.15 -42.98 0.30
C ARG A 111 32.02 -43.05 1.55
N ARG A 112 32.98 -42.14 1.67
CA ARG A 112 33.89 -42.06 2.82
C ARG A 112 33.89 -40.63 3.35
N ASP A 113 33.59 -40.48 4.63
CA ASP A 113 33.65 -39.19 5.33
C ASP A 113 35.10 -38.74 5.53
N ASP A 114 35.30 -37.46 5.87
CA ASP A 114 36.62 -36.85 6.11
C ASP A 114 37.39 -37.52 7.25
N ASP A 115 36.68 -38.06 8.23
CA ASP A 115 37.23 -38.83 9.36
C ASP A 115 37.66 -40.26 8.97
N GLY A 116 37.40 -40.65 7.72
CA GLY A 116 37.70 -41.95 7.17
C GLY A 116 36.60 -42.99 7.32
N THR A 117 35.46 -42.65 7.93
CA THR A 117 34.31 -43.56 8.12
C THR A 117 33.69 -43.91 6.76
N GLU A 118 33.58 -45.20 6.48
CA GLU A 118 32.99 -45.73 5.24
C GLU A 118 31.49 -45.99 5.42
N HIS A 119 30.70 -45.55 4.45
CA HIS A 119 29.27 -45.79 4.40
C HIS A 119 28.92 -46.55 3.13
N TYR A 120 28.05 -47.54 3.26
CA TYR A 120 27.60 -48.39 2.17
C TYR A 120 26.09 -48.32 1.99
N ARG A 121 25.63 -48.36 0.74
CA ARG A 121 24.21 -48.49 0.40
C ARG A 121 24.06 -49.41 -0.80
N THR A 122 23.36 -50.51 -0.60
CA THR A 122 23.01 -51.46 -1.65
C THR A 122 21.57 -51.22 -2.09
N LEU A 123 21.41 -51.01 -3.39
CA LEU A 123 20.14 -50.98 -4.09
C LEU A 123 19.94 -52.32 -4.80
N GLY A 124 18.72 -52.86 -4.83
CA GLY A 124 18.46 -54.02 -5.65
C GLY A 124 17.00 -54.27 -5.97
N CYS A 125 16.80 -55.16 -6.95
CA CYS A 125 15.49 -55.58 -7.40
C CYS A 125 15.46 -57.10 -7.55
N GLY A 126 14.47 -57.73 -6.91
CA GLY A 126 14.10 -59.12 -7.15
C GLY A 126 12.98 -59.20 -8.16
N LEU A 127 13.13 -60.09 -9.14
CA LEU A 127 12.18 -60.31 -10.23
C LEU A 127 11.81 -61.79 -10.28
N HIS A 128 10.51 -62.08 -10.33
CA HIS A 128 9.97 -63.42 -10.48
C HIS A 128 9.15 -63.50 -11.75
N ALA A 129 9.50 -64.42 -12.64
CA ALA A 129 8.80 -64.62 -13.91
C ALA A 129 8.37 -66.07 -14.06
N VAL A 130 7.20 -66.26 -14.68
CA VAL A 130 6.62 -67.58 -14.95
C VAL A 130 6.18 -67.61 -16.42
N ALA A 131 6.55 -68.66 -17.15
CA ALA A 131 6.19 -68.86 -18.55
C ALA A 131 4.66 -68.86 -18.72
N GLY A 132 4.17 -68.15 -19.74
CA GLY A 132 2.74 -67.93 -19.98
C GLY A 132 2.08 -66.87 -19.10
N ARG A 133 2.59 -66.60 -17.89
CA ARG A 133 2.09 -65.54 -16.99
C ARG A 133 2.84 -64.21 -17.12
N GLY A 134 4.12 -64.25 -17.52
CA GLY A 134 5.00 -63.08 -17.57
C GLY A 134 5.64 -62.78 -16.23
N LEU A 135 5.78 -61.49 -15.87
CA LEU A 135 6.32 -61.06 -14.58
C LEU A 135 5.31 -61.33 -13.46
N ALA A 136 5.53 -62.37 -12.67
CA ALA A 136 4.67 -62.81 -11.57
C ALA A 136 4.90 -62.01 -10.28
N GLY A 137 6.09 -61.43 -10.10
CA GLY A 137 6.40 -60.56 -8.98
C GLY A 137 7.62 -59.68 -9.21
N LYS A 138 7.61 -58.50 -8.59
CA LYS A 138 8.78 -57.63 -8.46
C LYS A 138 8.81 -57.00 -7.06
N TRP A 139 10.00 -56.82 -6.51
CA TRP A 139 10.22 -56.07 -5.28
C TRP A 139 11.59 -55.41 -5.34
N PHE A 140 11.75 -54.36 -4.54
CA PHE A 140 12.98 -53.60 -4.45
C PHE A 140 13.50 -53.63 -3.03
N PHE A 141 14.76 -53.34 -2.83
CA PHE A 141 15.33 -53.19 -1.51
C PHE A 141 16.42 -52.14 -1.48
N VAL A 142 16.53 -51.49 -0.32
CA VAL A 142 17.62 -50.57 0.03
C VAL A 142 18.15 -51.02 1.38
N THR A 143 19.45 -51.23 1.50
CA THR A 143 20.09 -51.72 2.75
C THR A 143 21.51 -51.17 2.87
N ASP A 144 22.05 -51.12 4.08
CA ASP A 144 23.48 -50.86 4.31
C ASP A 144 24.36 -52.11 4.18
N GLN A 145 23.73 -53.29 4.11
CA GLN A 145 24.40 -54.58 3.97
C GLN A 145 25.06 -54.73 2.61
N ARG A 146 26.23 -55.37 2.58
CA ARG A 146 26.98 -55.64 1.36
C ARG A 146 26.67 -57.02 0.80
N VAL A 147 26.40 -57.10 -0.51
CA VAL A 147 26.10 -58.39 -1.15
C VAL A 147 27.36 -59.25 -1.23
N GLY A 148 27.25 -60.50 -0.79
CA GLY A 148 28.35 -61.46 -0.73
C GLY A 148 29.18 -61.39 0.57
N ASP A 149 28.80 -60.54 1.51
CA ASP A 149 29.43 -60.39 2.83
C ASP A 149 28.39 -60.47 3.94
N ASP A 150 27.59 -59.41 4.11
CA ASP A 150 26.48 -59.38 5.06
C ASP A 150 25.20 -59.99 4.48
N LEU A 151 24.97 -59.82 3.17
CA LEU A 151 23.73 -60.19 2.48
C LEU A 151 24.00 -61.22 1.38
N PHE A 152 23.32 -62.36 1.42
CA PHE A 152 23.40 -63.39 0.39
C PHE A 152 22.05 -63.52 -0.32
N LEU A 153 22.03 -63.27 -1.63
CA LEU A 153 20.82 -63.34 -2.46
C LEU A 153 20.49 -64.74 -2.97
N GLN A 154 21.32 -65.73 -2.65
CA GLN A 154 21.12 -67.12 -2.96
C GLN A 154 21.36 -67.98 -1.72
N THR A 155 20.62 -69.08 -1.66
CA THR A 155 20.86 -70.15 -0.69
C THR A 155 22.21 -70.82 -0.95
N PRO A 156 22.79 -71.54 0.03
CA PRO A 156 24.00 -72.34 -0.19
C PRO A 156 23.90 -73.34 -1.35
N GLY A 157 22.69 -73.75 -1.72
CA GLY A 157 22.42 -74.61 -2.89
C GLY A 157 22.36 -73.86 -4.23
N GLY A 158 22.66 -72.56 -4.28
CA GLY A 158 22.68 -71.75 -5.51
C GLY A 158 21.30 -71.23 -5.97
N ASN A 159 20.22 -71.54 -5.25
CA ASN A 159 18.89 -71.05 -5.58
C ASN A 159 18.69 -69.62 -5.04
N ALA A 160 18.17 -68.71 -5.86
CA ALA A 160 17.82 -67.36 -5.43
C ALA A 160 16.78 -67.37 -4.29
N ILE A 161 16.97 -66.51 -3.28
CA ILE A 161 16.08 -66.45 -2.11
C ILE A 161 14.76 -65.74 -2.46
N THR A 162 13.67 -66.05 -1.76
CA THR A 162 12.37 -65.40 -1.98
C THR A 162 12.31 -64.00 -1.32
N ARG A 163 11.30 -63.20 -1.67
CA ARG A 163 11.03 -61.90 -1.01
C ARG A 163 10.97 -62.01 0.52
N ALA A 164 10.32 -63.03 1.06
CA ALA A 164 10.18 -63.21 2.50
C ALA A 164 11.54 -63.46 3.18
N ARG A 165 12.36 -64.32 2.57
CA ARG A 165 13.73 -64.60 3.05
C ARG A 165 14.65 -63.39 2.90
N LEU A 166 14.48 -62.60 1.83
CA LEU A 166 15.21 -61.34 1.66
C LEU A 166 14.85 -60.34 2.77
N ALA A 167 13.57 -60.18 3.09
CA ALA A 167 13.15 -59.28 4.17
C ALA A 167 13.70 -59.73 5.54
N GLU A 168 13.71 -61.03 5.81
CA GLU A 168 14.34 -61.62 7.00
C GLU A 168 15.85 -61.35 7.06
N ALA A 169 16.56 -61.53 5.95
CA ALA A 169 18.00 -61.28 5.87
C ALA A 169 18.37 -59.79 6.02
N ILE A 170 17.55 -58.89 5.48
CA ILE A 170 17.76 -57.43 5.60
C ILE A 170 17.49 -56.96 7.04
N GLY A 171 16.44 -57.46 7.68
CA GLY A 171 16.09 -57.08 9.06
C GLY A 171 16.00 -55.56 9.24
N ASP A 172 16.61 -55.05 10.32
CA ASP A 172 16.61 -53.62 10.67
C ASP A 172 17.64 -52.78 9.90
N ARG A 173 18.45 -53.41 9.04
CA ARG A 173 19.54 -52.76 8.29
C ARG A 173 19.09 -52.21 6.93
N GLY A 174 17.80 -52.27 6.63
CA GLY A 174 17.22 -51.81 5.37
C GLY A 174 15.72 -52.05 5.27
N GLU A 175 15.18 -51.89 4.06
CA GLU A 175 13.75 -52.05 3.80
C GLU A 175 13.49 -52.70 2.43
N VAL A 176 12.41 -53.49 2.34
CA VAL A 176 11.93 -54.12 1.10
C VAL A 176 10.65 -53.45 0.62
N PHE A 177 10.68 -52.89 -0.58
CA PHE A 177 9.58 -52.12 -1.15
C PHE A 177 8.81 -52.94 -2.20
N PRO A 178 7.47 -53.03 -2.10
CA PRO A 178 6.66 -53.67 -3.13
C PRO A 178 6.39 -52.77 -4.35
N THR A 179 6.55 -51.45 -4.22
CA THR A 179 6.23 -50.47 -5.26
C THR A 179 7.44 -49.64 -5.63
N ALA A 180 7.54 -49.29 -6.93
CA ALA A 180 8.61 -48.43 -7.44
C ALA A 180 8.56 -47.02 -6.84
N ALA A 181 7.37 -46.47 -6.59
CA ALA A 181 7.23 -45.13 -6.01
C ALA A 181 7.82 -45.03 -4.59
N ALA A 182 7.51 -45.99 -3.70
CA ALA A 182 8.09 -46.01 -2.36
C ALA A 182 9.60 -46.24 -2.40
N TYR A 183 10.05 -47.14 -3.27
CA TYR A 183 11.47 -47.39 -3.52
C TYR A 183 12.21 -46.13 -3.97
N ARG A 184 11.72 -45.41 -4.99
CA ARG A 184 12.36 -44.18 -5.51
C ARG A 184 12.50 -43.11 -4.44
N ARG A 185 11.48 -42.91 -3.59
CA ARG A 185 11.58 -41.98 -2.45
C ARG A 185 12.67 -42.40 -1.46
N SER A 186 12.83 -43.70 -1.21
CA SER A 186 13.93 -44.20 -0.38
C SER A 186 15.28 -43.98 -1.04
N VAL A 187 15.42 -44.26 -2.34
CA VAL A 187 16.68 -44.06 -3.07
C VAL A 187 17.07 -42.57 -3.09
N ASP A 188 16.13 -41.68 -3.34
CA ASP A 188 16.36 -40.23 -3.27
C ASP A 188 16.87 -39.84 -1.88
N ARG A 189 16.16 -40.22 -0.81
CA ARG A 189 16.55 -39.90 0.56
C ARG A 189 17.95 -40.37 0.93
N GLU A 190 18.32 -41.59 0.55
CA GLU A 190 19.61 -42.18 0.91
C GLU A 190 20.78 -41.63 0.08
N LEU A 191 20.58 -41.40 -1.22
CA LEU A 191 21.67 -41.09 -2.16
C LEU A 191 21.74 -39.63 -2.63
N PHE A 192 20.61 -38.98 -2.88
CA PHE A 192 20.57 -37.71 -3.65
C PHE A 192 20.00 -36.52 -2.88
N ARG A 193 18.96 -36.75 -2.05
CA ARG A 193 18.23 -35.76 -1.25
C ARG A 193 17.71 -34.59 -2.08
N LEU A 194 17.19 -34.88 -3.27
CA LEU A 194 16.71 -33.87 -4.22
C LEU A 194 15.22 -33.54 -4.06
N GLY A 195 14.44 -34.45 -3.46
CA GLY A 195 12.99 -34.41 -3.42
C GLY A 195 12.37 -35.09 -4.65
N GLU A 196 11.12 -35.57 -4.50
CA GLU A 196 10.44 -36.46 -5.46
C GLU A 196 10.42 -35.89 -6.89
N HIS A 197 10.10 -34.60 -7.07
CA HIS A 197 10.05 -33.96 -8.38
C HIS A 197 11.42 -33.91 -9.08
N ARG A 198 12.47 -33.49 -8.35
CA ARG A 198 13.81 -33.33 -8.93
C ARG A 198 14.49 -34.67 -9.16
N TYR A 199 14.22 -35.64 -8.29
CA TYR A 199 14.66 -37.01 -8.48
C TYR A 199 14.04 -37.63 -9.73
N ASP A 200 12.72 -37.48 -9.92
CA ASP A 200 12.04 -37.97 -11.12
C ASP A 200 12.60 -37.32 -12.40
N ALA A 201 12.87 -36.01 -12.38
CA ALA A 201 13.51 -35.31 -13.50
C ALA A 201 14.93 -35.85 -13.79
N LEU A 202 15.75 -36.08 -12.76
CA LEU A 202 17.08 -36.67 -12.90
C LEU A 202 17.02 -38.06 -13.55
N VAL A 203 16.15 -38.93 -13.06
CA VAL A 203 16.00 -40.29 -13.60
C VAL A 203 15.51 -40.25 -15.05
N ASN A 204 14.54 -39.39 -15.37
CA ASN A 204 14.05 -39.22 -16.73
C ASN A 204 15.17 -38.73 -17.68
N LEU A 205 16.00 -37.79 -17.23
CA LEU A 205 17.15 -37.32 -18.00
C LEU A 205 18.16 -38.45 -18.25
N LEU A 206 18.48 -39.28 -17.24
CA LEU A 206 19.38 -40.43 -17.40
C LEU A 206 18.83 -41.45 -18.41
N ILE A 207 17.52 -41.70 -18.40
CA ILE A 207 16.87 -42.61 -19.35
C ILE A 207 16.97 -42.06 -20.78
N GLN A 208 16.75 -40.75 -20.97
CA GLN A 208 16.87 -40.10 -22.27
C GLN A 208 18.32 -40.14 -22.80
N LEU A 209 19.30 -39.80 -21.96
CA LEU A 209 20.72 -39.77 -22.34
C LEU A 209 21.29 -41.15 -22.73
N ARG A 210 20.69 -42.23 -22.22
CA ARG A 210 21.11 -43.60 -22.54
C ARG A 210 20.76 -44.03 -23.97
N GLN A 211 19.85 -43.33 -24.66
CA GLN A 211 19.40 -43.75 -25.98
C GLN A 211 20.55 -43.71 -27.02
N PRO A 212 20.82 -44.81 -27.76
CA PRO A 212 22.01 -44.97 -28.59
C PRO A 212 22.11 -44.02 -29.80
N GLN A 213 21.04 -43.28 -30.11
CA GLN A 213 20.96 -42.37 -31.27
C GLN A 213 20.68 -40.91 -30.89
N LEU A 214 20.99 -40.50 -29.66
CA LEU A 214 20.81 -39.11 -29.25
C LEU A 214 21.46 -38.13 -30.25
N SER A 215 22.66 -38.45 -30.74
CA SER A 215 23.39 -37.63 -31.72
C SER A 215 22.78 -37.55 -33.12
N ARG A 216 21.87 -38.47 -33.49
CA ARG A 216 21.33 -38.57 -34.87
C ARG A 216 19.93 -37.98 -35.00
N GLN A 217 19.21 -37.81 -33.89
CA GLN A 217 17.90 -37.16 -33.78
C GLN A 217 17.83 -36.32 -32.49
N LEU A 218 18.80 -35.41 -32.29
CA LEU A 218 18.71 -34.42 -31.22
C LEU A 218 17.52 -33.50 -31.51
N ASP A 219 16.38 -33.82 -30.90
CA ASP A 219 15.26 -32.91 -30.80
C ASP A 219 15.64 -31.88 -29.72
N GLU A 220 16.30 -30.81 -30.15
CA GLU A 220 16.79 -29.73 -29.28
C GLU A 220 15.71 -29.22 -28.33
N ARG A 221 14.44 -29.25 -28.76
CA ARG A 221 13.30 -28.85 -27.93
C ARG A 221 13.04 -29.82 -26.78
N LYS A 222 13.12 -31.13 -27.03
CA LYS A 222 12.97 -32.14 -25.97
C LYS A 222 14.12 -32.12 -24.99
N LEU A 223 15.36 -31.95 -25.48
CA LEU A 223 16.52 -31.83 -24.60
C LEU A 223 16.44 -30.55 -23.77
N SER A 224 16.11 -29.42 -24.39
CA SER A 224 15.93 -28.15 -23.68
C SER A 224 14.82 -28.23 -22.64
N ALA A 225 13.68 -28.86 -22.98
CA ALA A 225 12.59 -29.08 -22.04
C ALA A 225 13.01 -29.98 -20.87
N ALA A 226 13.67 -31.11 -21.12
CA ALA A 226 14.12 -32.02 -20.08
C ALA A 226 15.20 -31.40 -19.17
N LEU A 227 16.15 -30.65 -19.74
CA LEU A 227 17.14 -29.91 -18.96
C LEU A 227 16.49 -28.79 -18.15
N SER A 228 15.53 -28.07 -18.72
CA SER A 228 14.80 -26.99 -18.04
C SER A 228 13.93 -27.53 -16.89
N GLU A 229 13.28 -28.68 -17.09
CA GLU A 229 12.50 -29.36 -16.05
C GLU A 229 13.39 -29.94 -14.94
N ALA A 230 14.62 -30.32 -15.27
CA ALA A 230 15.62 -30.78 -14.30
C ALA A 230 16.31 -29.63 -13.52
N LEU A 231 16.10 -28.36 -13.92
CA LEU A 231 16.63 -27.22 -13.17
C LEU A 231 16.01 -27.14 -11.77
N ALA A 232 16.75 -26.55 -10.83
CA ALA A 232 16.23 -26.31 -9.50
C ALA A 232 15.00 -25.40 -9.59
N PRO A 233 13.86 -25.76 -8.98
CA PRO A 233 12.77 -24.80 -8.83
C PRO A 233 13.27 -23.59 -8.03
N PRO A 234 12.74 -22.38 -8.29
CA PRO A 234 13.05 -21.21 -7.48
C PRO A 234 12.73 -21.52 -6.01
N SER A 235 13.60 -21.08 -5.10
CA SER A 235 13.44 -21.41 -3.69
C SER A 235 12.09 -20.92 -3.17
N ALA A 236 11.41 -21.75 -2.38
CA ALA A 236 10.14 -21.38 -1.77
C ALA A 236 10.25 -20.10 -0.92
N ALA A 237 11.43 -19.85 -0.34
CA ALA A 237 11.74 -18.63 0.40
C ALA A 237 11.67 -17.38 -0.49
N ILE A 238 12.24 -17.42 -1.70
CA ILE A 238 12.16 -16.30 -2.66
C ILE A 238 10.70 -16.07 -3.09
N ILE A 239 9.95 -17.14 -3.35
CA ILE A 239 8.53 -17.03 -3.73
C ILE A 239 7.73 -16.38 -2.59
N ALA A 240 7.97 -16.80 -1.34
CA ALA A 240 7.30 -16.25 -0.17
C ALA A 240 7.63 -14.76 0.05
N ASP A 241 8.89 -14.38 -0.10
CA ASP A 241 9.38 -13.00 0.04
C ASP A 241 8.76 -12.06 -1.02
N VAL A 242 8.73 -12.51 -2.27
CA VAL A 242 8.05 -11.78 -3.36
C VAL A 242 6.55 -11.66 -3.08
N ALA A 243 5.90 -12.74 -2.65
CA ALA A 243 4.47 -12.72 -2.34
C ALA A 243 4.13 -11.76 -1.19
N GLU A 244 4.99 -11.68 -0.16
CA GLU A 244 4.83 -10.73 0.93
C GLU A 244 5.03 -9.28 0.47
N SER A 245 6.05 -9.03 -0.36
CA SER A 245 6.29 -7.71 -0.96
C SER A 245 5.08 -7.24 -1.78
N PHE A 246 4.45 -8.13 -2.56
CA PHE A 246 3.22 -7.80 -3.30
C PHE A 246 2.04 -7.50 -2.38
N ARG A 247 1.88 -8.25 -1.27
CA ARG A 247 0.83 -7.95 -0.27
C ARG A 247 1.05 -6.60 0.40
N SER A 248 2.30 -6.26 0.72
CA SER A 248 2.65 -4.95 1.30
C SER A 248 2.32 -3.81 0.34
N LEU A 249 2.69 -3.95 -0.94
CA LEU A 249 2.38 -2.95 -1.97
C LEU A 249 0.88 -2.74 -2.17
N GLU A 250 0.09 -3.80 -2.15
CA GLU A 250 -1.37 -3.69 -2.23
C GLU A 250 -1.96 -2.98 -1.01
N SER A 251 -1.46 -3.28 0.19
CA SER A 251 -1.85 -2.58 1.43
C SER A 251 -1.49 -1.09 1.39
N GLU A 252 -0.30 -0.75 0.93
CA GLU A 252 0.13 0.64 0.76
C GLU A 252 -0.72 1.40 -0.25
N ARG A 253 -1.07 0.75 -1.37
CA ARG A 253 -1.98 1.32 -2.37
C ARG A 253 -3.35 1.61 -1.77
N ALA A 254 -3.93 0.66 -1.04
CA ALA A 254 -5.22 0.85 -0.37
C ALA A 254 -5.16 1.99 0.67
N ALA A 255 -4.05 2.11 1.42
CA ALA A 255 -3.85 3.21 2.36
C ALA A 255 -3.78 4.57 1.67
N LEU A 256 -3.07 4.66 0.53
CA LEU A 256 -2.99 5.87 -0.29
C LEU A 256 -4.36 6.27 -0.84
N ASP A 257 -5.15 5.33 -1.34
CA ASP A 257 -6.49 5.58 -1.86
C ASP A 257 -7.43 6.13 -0.77
N ASN A 258 -7.35 5.58 0.45
CA ASN A 258 -8.10 6.06 1.61
C ASN A 258 -7.67 7.47 2.03
N LEU A 259 -6.37 7.75 2.08
CA LEU A 259 -5.83 9.08 2.38
C LEU A 259 -6.28 10.11 1.33
N ALA A 260 -6.26 9.75 0.06
CA ALA A 260 -6.72 10.60 -1.03
C ALA A 260 -8.23 10.89 -0.91
N ALA A 261 -9.04 9.88 -0.55
CA ALA A 261 -10.46 10.05 -0.31
C ALA A 261 -10.74 10.96 0.90
N ALA A 262 -10.03 10.77 2.01
CA ALA A 262 -10.13 11.63 3.19
C ALA A 262 -9.74 13.08 2.87
N SER A 263 -8.65 13.29 2.13
CA SER A 263 -8.21 14.62 1.70
C SER A 263 -9.28 15.34 0.85
N ARG A 264 -9.89 14.63 -0.11
CA ARG A 264 -11.02 15.17 -0.89
C ARG A 264 -12.21 15.53 0.01
N GLY A 265 -12.56 14.67 0.96
CA GLY A 265 -13.64 14.93 1.92
C GLY A 265 -13.40 16.19 2.76
N VAL A 266 -12.19 16.33 3.31
CA VAL A 266 -11.80 17.52 4.09
C VAL A 266 -11.81 18.78 3.24
N ALA A 267 -11.35 18.72 1.99
CA ALA A 267 -11.37 19.87 1.08
C ALA A 267 -12.79 20.35 0.79
N THR A 268 -13.72 19.43 0.52
CA THR A 268 -15.15 19.74 0.33
C THR A 268 -15.75 20.38 1.58
N PHE A 269 -15.56 19.75 2.75
CA PHE A 269 -16.03 20.28 4.03
C PHE A 269 -15.50 21.69 4.30
N LEU A 270 -14.20 21.93 4.05
CA LEU A 270 -13.59 23.24 4.27
C LEU A 270 -14.20 24.32 3.35
N GLY A 271 -14.56 23.97 2.12
CA GLY A 271 -15.25 24.88 1.20
C GLY A 271 -16.60 25.35 1.75
N GLU A 272 -17.43 24.41 2.21
CA GLU A 272 -18.73 24.70 2.81
C GLU A 272 -18.59 25.43 4.14
N TYR A 273 -17.68 24.98 5.01
CA TYR A 273 -17.47 25.56 6.33
C TYR A 273 -16.96 27.00 6.23
N ARG A 274 -16.08 27.33 5.28
CA ARG A 274 -15.66 28.71 5.00
C ARG A 274 -16.84 29.60 4.63
N THR A 275 -17.78 29.08 3.85
CA THR A 275 -18.99 29.83 3.47
C THR A 275 -19.87 30.08 4.68
N TYR A 276 -20.11 29.06 5.51
CA TYR A 276 -20.82 29.20 6.78
C TYR A 276 -20.17 30.24 7.70
N VAL A 277 -18.85 30.17 7.90
CA VAL A 277 -18.11 31.13 8.75
C VAL A 277 -18.21 32.55 8.21
N ARG A 278 -18.11 32.76 6.89
CA ARG A 278 -18.30 34.10 6.28
C ARG A 278 -19.69 34.67 6.56
N ILE A 279 -20.73 33.85 6.45
CA ILE A 279 -22.11 34.28 6.74
C ILE A 279 -22.27 34.60 8.22
N ALA A 280 -21.80 33.72 9.10
CA ALA A 280 -21.86 33.92 10.55
C ALA A 280 -21.09 35.18 10.99
N ALA A 281 -19.89 35.41 10.45
CA ALA A 281 -19.09 36.60 10.71
C ALA A 281 -19.81 37.87 10.22
N ARG A 282 -20.35 37.89 9.00
CA ARG A 282 -21.14 39.02 8.49
C ARG A 282 -22.37 39.32 9.35
N ARG A 283 -23.10 38.29 9.77
CA ARG A 283 -24.29 38.45 10.62
C ARG A 283 -23.94 39.04 11.99
N ARG A 284 -22.83 38.59 12.60
CA ARG A 284 -22.34 39.15 13.87
C ARG A 284 -21.84 40.59 13.70
N ALA A 285 -21.11 40.88 12.61
CA ALA A 285 -20.61 42.21 12.32
C ALA A 285 -21.74 43.22 12.02
N ALA A 286 -22.83 42.79 11.38
CA ALA A 286 -23.93 43.67 10.99
C ALA A 286 -24.51 44.47 12.17
N ALA A 287 -24.68 43.84 13.34
CA ALA A 287 -25.17 44.52 14.54
C ALA A 287 -24.19 45.60 15.03
N VAL A 288 -22.89 45.28 15.06
CA VAL A 288 -21.84 46.23 15.47
C VAL A 288 -21.76 47.40 14.48
N THR A 289 -21.73 47.14 13.18
CA THR A 289 -21.68 48.19 12.15
C THR A 289 -22.92 49.09 12.20
N LYS A 290 -24.11 48.51 12.43
CA LYS A 290 -25.35 49.28 12.58
C LYS A 290 -25.27 50.22 13.78
N HIS A 291 -24.93 49.71 14.96
CA HIS A 291 -24.83 50.52 16.17
C HIS A 291 -23.72 51.56 16.08
N ASN A 292 -22.60 51.25 15.43
CA ASN A 292 -21.56 52.24 15.17
C ASN A 292 -22.06 53.37 14.24
N GLY A 293 -22.85 53.05 13.21
CA GLY A 293 -23.47 54.06 12.34
C GLY A 293 -24.49 54.96 13.06
N GLU A 294 -25.29 54.38 13.96
CA GLU A 294 -26.22 55.11 14.83
C GLU A 294 -25.47 56.03 15.80
N TYR A 295 -24.37 55.53 16.39
CA TYR A 295 -23.47 56.30 17.25
C TYR A 295 -22.85 57.48 16.50
N GLU A 296 -22.24 57.26 15.33
CA GLU A 296 -21.63 58.32 14.52
C GLU A 296 -22.65 59.38 14.08
N THR A 297 -23.89 58.96 13.77
CA THR A 297 -24.96 59.91 13.43
C THR A 297 -25.38 60.74 14.63
N THR A 298 -25.47 60.12 15.80
CA THR A 298 -25.78 60.82 17.06
C THR A 298 -24.65 61.79 17.44
N MET A 299 -23.40 61.38 17.32
CA MET A 299 -22.22 62.23 17.56
C MET A 299 -22.17 63.43 16.62
N ARG A 300 -22.52 63.25 15.34
CA ARG A 300 -22.64 64.39 14.40
C ARG A 300 -23.73 65.37 14.80
N LYS A 301 -24.91 64.87 15.23
CA LYS A 301 -25.99 65.73 15.73
C LYS A 301 -25.58 66.48 16.99
N LEU A 302 -24.90 65.81 17.92
CA LEU A 302 -24.39 66.43 19.14
C LEU A 302 -23.42 67.57 18.83
N ARG A 303 -22.42 67.32 17.98
CA ARG A 303 -21.47 68.37 17.56
C ARG A 303 -22.17 69.55 16.87
N GLY A 304 -23.18 69.27 16.04
CA GLY A 304 -24.00 70.31 15.42
C GLY A 304 -24.71 71.16 16.47
N ALA A 305 -25.41 70.53 17.42
CA ALA A 305 -26.09 71.23 18.51
C ALA A 305 -25.12 72.00 19.43
N GLU A 306 -23.92 71.47 19.68
CA GLU A 306 -22.87 72.19 20.40
C GLU A 306 -22.42 73.44 19.64
N THR A 307 -22.26 73.35 18.32
CA THR A 307 -21.88 74.49 17.46
C THR A 307 -22.99 75.54 17.43
N ASP A 308 -24.25 75.12 17.30
CA ASP A 308 -25.41 76.00 17.33
C ASP A 308 -25.53 76.71 18.68
N ARG A 309 -25.33 75.97 19.79
CA ARG A 309 -25.30 76.54 21.14
C ARG A 309 -24.19 77.58 21.28
N ASP A 310 -22.99 77.27 20.83
CA ASP A 310 -21.84 78.18 20.94
C ASP A 310 -22.08 79.45 20.12
N THR A 311 -22.65 79.31 18.91
CA THR A 311 -23.06 80.43 18.06
C THR A 311 -24.12 81.29 18.75
N ALA A 312 -25.19 80.68 19.25
CA ALA A 312 -26.26 81.37 19.98
C ALA A 312 -25.74 82.06 21.25
N THR A 313 -24.73 81.50 21.91
CA THR A 313 -24.09 82.11 23.09
C THR A 313 -23.31 83.36 22.71
N VAL A 314 -22.56 83.34 21.60
CA VAL A 314 -21.86 84.51 21.06
C VAL A 314 -22.85 85.58 20.61
N GLU A 315 -23.92 85.19 19.92
CA GLU A 315 -24.97 86.12 19.50
C GLU A 315 -25.66 86.77 20.71
N LEU A 316 -25.99 85.98 21.73
CA LEU A 316 -26.57 86.50 22.97
C LEU A 316 -25.65 87.50 23.65
N ALA A 317 -24.35 87.21 23.76
CA ALA A 317 -23.37 88.14 24.31
C ALA A 317 -23.34 89.46 23.53
N GLY A 318 -23.33 89.39 22.19
CA GLY A 318 -23.40 90.58 21.34
C GLY A 318 -24.72 91.36 21.46
N LEU A 319 -25.85 90.68 21.66
CA LEU A 319 -27.14 91.33 21.92
C LEU A 319 -27.16 92.02 23.30
N VAL A 320 -26.56 91.40 24.32
CA VAL A 320 -26.41 92.01 25.65
C VAL A 320 -25.55 93.27 25.57
N GLU A 321 -24.40 93.23 24.91
CA GLU A 321 -23.55 94.42 24.70
C GLU A 321 -24.30 95.54 23.96
N ARG A 322 -25.08 95.20 22.94
CA ARG A 322 -25.92 96.17 22.22
C ARG A 322 -27.00 96.78 23.11
N LEU A 323 -27.65 95.97 23.95
CA LEU A 323 -28.64 96.45 24.92
C LEU A 323 -28.00 97.41 25.93
N GLU A 324 -26.82 97.08 26.45
CA GLU A 324 -26.08 97.96 27.35
C GLU A 324 -25.70 99.29 26.67
N ALA A 325 -25.19 99.24 25.43
CA ALA A 325 -24.87 100.44 24.66
C ALA A 325 -26.11 101.31 24.38
N LEU A 326 -27.24 100.68 24.01
CA LEU A 326 -28.50 101.38 23.81
C LEU A 326 -29.02 102.01 25.10
N ALA A 327 -28.93 101.32 26.24
CA ALA A 327 -29.33 101.87 27.53
C ALA A 327 -28.46 103.06 27.95
N VAL A 328 -27.16 103.05 27.65
CA VAL A 328 -26.27 104.21 27.86
C VAL A 328 -26.67 105.37 26.93
N ALA A 329 -26.94 105.09 25.65
CA ALA A 329 -27.36 106.10 24.69
C ALA A 329 -28.72 106.72 25.05
N GLU A 330 -29.67 105.91 25.53
CA GLU A 330 -30.98 106.35 26.03
C GLU A 330 -30.80 107.32 27.21
N ARG A 331 -30.03 106.94 28.24
CA ARG A 331 -29.74 107.83 29.39
C ARG A 331 -29.05 109.12 28.96
N ALA A 332 -28.12 109.05 28.00
CA ALA A 332 -27.45 110.23 27.47
C ALA A 332 -28.43 111.15 26.71
N ALA A 333 -29.35 110.57 25.92
CA ALA A 333 -30.40 111.31 25.23
C ALA A 333 -31.39 111.94 26.22
N GLU A 334 -31.82 111.24 27.27
CA GLU A 334 -32.64 111.78 28.36
C GLU A 334 -31.94 112.95 29.07
N THR A 335 -30.64 112.81 29.35
CA THR A 335 -29.82 113.88 29.93
C THR A 335 -29.70 115.08 28.98
N ALA A 336 -29.56 114.83 27.68
CA ALA A 336 -29.53 115.89 26.68
C ALA A 336 -30.87 116.62 26.58
N VAL A 337 -32.00 115.89 26.59
CA VAL A 337 -33.36 116.46 26.59
C VAL A 337 -33.58 117.32 27.83
N THR A 338 -33.23 116.84 29.02
CA THR A 338 -33.34 117.63 30.27
C THR A 338 -32.45 118.86 30.25
N THR A 339 -31.19 118.75 29.81
CA THR A 339 -30.28 119.89 29.64
C THR A 339 -30.82 120.92 28.65
N LEU A 340 -31.40 120.48 27.53
CA LEU A 340 -32.01 121.36 26.55
C LEU A 340 -33.29 122.02 27.09
N ALA A 341 -34.09 121.29 27.87
CA ALA A 341 -35.27 121.81 28.55
C ALA A 341 -34.92 122.90 29.57
N ASP A 342 -33.81 122.74 30.29
CA ASP A 342 -33.30 123.70 31.29
C ASP A 342 -32.41 124.81 30.68
N SER A 343 -32.15 124.75 29.37
CA SER A 343 -31.31 125.72 28.67
C SER A 343 -31.89 127.14 28.73
N PRO A 344 -31.04 128.19 28.72
CA PRO A 344 -31.49 129.57 28.66
C PRO A 344 -32.42 129.83 27.46
N GLN A 345 -32.10 129.25 26.30
CA GLN A 345 -32.86 129.41 25.07
C GLN A 345 -34.26 128.79 25.14
N MET A 346 -34.42 127.64 25.81
CA MET A 346 -35.73 127.02 26.03
C MET A 346 -36.52 127.74 27.12
N ARG A 347 -35.86 128.26 28.16
CA ARG A 347 -36.49 129.14 29.16
C ARG A 347 -36.99 130.44 28.53
N ASP A 348 -36.24 131.01 27.59
CA ASP A 348 -36.65 132.17 26.80
C ASP A 348 -37.84 131.82 25.88
N ALA A 349 -37.82 130.65 25.23
CA ALA A 349 -38.95 130.17 24.43
C ALA A 349 -40.22 129.96 25.28
N GLN A 350 -40.12 129.34 26.46
CA GLN A 350 -41.22 129.20 27.42
C GLN A 350 -41.69 130.54 28.00
N ALA A 351 -40.79 131.51 28.19
CA ALA A 351 -41.15 132.86 28.60
C ALA A 351 -41.90 133.60 27.48
N LEU A 352 -41.48 133.42 26.22
CA LEU A 352 -42.15 133.98 25.05
C LEU A 352 -43.55 133.36 24.86
N ASP A 353 -43.70 132.05 25.06
CA ASP A 353 -44.97 131.36 24.92
C ASP A 353 -45.94 131.74 26.05
N ARG A 354 -45.45 131.90 27.29
CA ARG A 354 -46.21 132.50 28.40
C ARG A 354 -46.61 133.95 28.11
N ALA A 355 -45.72 134.75 27.53
CA ALA A 355 -46.04 136.12 27.12
C ALA A 355 -47.09 136.16 26.01
N ARG A 356 -47.06 135.22 25.05
CA ARG A 356 -48.12 135.05 24.03
C ARG A 356 -49.45 134.64 24.64
N GLY A 357 -49.46 133.69 25.58
CA GLY A 357 -50.65 133.30 26.32
C GLY A 357 -51.28 134.47 27.07
N GLN A 358 -50.46 135.23 27.81
CA GLN A 358 -50.90 136.44 28.51
C GLN A 358 -51.40 137.54 27.56
N ALA A 359 -50.77 137.70 26.39
CA ALA A 359 -51.25 138.62 25.36
C ALA A 359 -52.60 138.18 24.79
N HIS A 360 -52.82 136.88 24.59
CA HIS A 360 -54.10 136.32 24.17
C HIS A 360 -55.19 136.50 25.23
N GLU A 361 -54.88 136.26 26.50
CA GLU A 361 -55.80 136.49 27.62
C GLU A 361 -56.18 137.96 27.73
N ARG A 362 -55.20 138.88 27.68
CA ARG A 362 -55.47 140.33 27.69
C ARG A 362 -56.23 140.81 26.47
N ALA A 363 -55.99 140.23 25.29
CA ALA A 363 -56.78 140.52 24.10
C ALA A 363 -58.24 140.03 24.26
N ALA A 364 -58.44 138.87 24.88
CA ALA A 364 -59.78 138.36 25.19
C ALA A 364 -60.48 139.21 26.27
N GLU A 365 -59.77 139.71 27.28
CA GLU A 365 -60.30 140.65 28.27
C GLU A 365 -60.65 142.00 27.66
N ALA A 366 -59.79 142.54 26.78
CA ALA A 366 -60.07 143.78 26.05
C ALA A 366 -61.30 143.64 25.14
N ALA A 367 -61.44 142.53 24.42
CA ALA A 367 -62.63 142.25 23.61
C ALA A 367 -63.91 142.12 24.45
N ARG A 368 -63.83 141.55 25.66
CA ARG A 368 -64.97 141.50 26.59
C ARG A 368 -65.33 142.89 27.11
N ALA A 369 -64.35 143.71 27.47
CA ALA A 369 -64.56 145.09 27.92
C ALA A 369 -65.16 145.97 26.81
N GLU A 370 -64.74 145.79 25.54
CA GLU A 370 -65.34 146.47 24.40
C GLU A 370 -66.79 146.04 24.16
N ALA A 371 -67.10 144.74 24.28
CA ALA A 371 -68.47 144.24 24.16
C ALA A 371 -69.38 144.76 25.29
N GLU A 372 -68.88 144.85 26.52
CA GLU A 372 -69.61 145.44 27.65
C GLU A 372 -69.87 146.93 27.46
N ARG A 373 -68.90 147.66 26.89
CA ARG A 373 -69.03 149.09 26.58
C ARG A 373 -70.04 149.34 25.45
N ALA A 374 -70.01 148.54 24.38
CA ALA A 374 -71.01 148.60 23.32
C ALA A 374 -72.43 148.32 23.85
N HIS A 375 -72.58 147.35 24.76
CA HIS A 375 -73.86 147.07 25.42
C HIS A 375 -74.32 148.17 26.40
N ALA A 376 -73.40 148.98 26.94
CA ALA A 376 -73.74 150.14 27.75
C ALA A 376 -74.18 151.32 26.88
N ASP A 377 -73.51 151.54 25.75
CA ASP A 377 -73.84 152.60 24.79
C ASP A 377 -75.19 152.37 24.10
N ASP A 378 -75.50 151.12 23.70
CA ASP A 378 -76.83 150.74 23.16
C ASP A 378 -77.95 150.98 24.18
N ARG A 379 -77.71 150.69 25.46
CA ARG A 379 -78.68 150.94 26.53
C ARG A 379 -78.90 152.43 26.80
N LEU A 380 -77.88 153.26 26.57
CA LEU A 380 -77.97 154.71 26.72
C LEU A 380 -78.75 155.34 25.56
N GLN A 381 -78.47 154.91 24.32
CA GLN A 381 -79.19 155.38 23.14
C GLN A 381 -80.68 154.98 23.15
N ALA A 382 -80.99 153.76 23.59
CA ALA A 382 -82.39 153.31 23.74
C ALA A 382 -83.17 154.13 24.79
N ARG A 383 -82.50 154.61 25.86
CA ARG A 383 -83.12 155.49 26.87
C ARG A 383 -83.28 156.93 26.39
N GLN A 384 -82.37 157.43 25.57
CA GLN A 384 -82.44 158.79 25.03
C GLN A 384 -83.49 158.92 23.92
N ALA A 385 -83.68 157.90 23.08
CA ALA A 385 -84.72 157.90 22.03
C ALA A 385 -86.16 157.89 22.59
N ALA A 386 -86.37 157.39 23.81
CA ALA A 386 -87.68 157.39 24.47
C ALA A 386 -88.08 158.73 25.10
N ALA A 387 -87.14 159.70 25.21
CA ALA A 387 -87.35 160.95 25.95
C ALA A 387 -87.61 162.19 25.06
N THR A 388 -87.52 162.08 23.73
CA THR A 388 -87.59 163.24 22.81
C THR A 388 -88.71 163.15 21.76
N ALA A 389 -89.74 162.31 21.98
CA ALA A 389 -90.94 162.25 21.12
C ALA A 389 -92.27 162.47 21.89
N ALA A 390 -92.22 163.13 23.04
CA ALA A 390 -93.34 163.78 23.73
C ALA A 390 -92.93 165.22 24.04
#